data_AF-A0AA91FMM2-F1
#
_entry.id   AF-A0AA91FMM2-F1
#
_cell.length_a   1.000
_cell.length_b   1.000
_cell.length_c   1.000
_cell.angle_alpha   90.00
_cell.angle_beta   90.00
_cell.angle_gamma   90.00
#
_symmetry.space_group_name_H-M   'P 1'
#
loop_
_entity.id
_entity.type
_entity.pdbx_description
1 polymer ?
#
loop_
_entity_poly.entity_id
_entity_poly.type
_entity_poly.pdbx_seq_one_letter_code
_entity_poly.pdbx_strand_id
1 'polypeptide(L)'
;MDILDFTNSYPFTRQVTDLMGAEGVTIFPDGDNQITSRTDDNIFIFSPKLPPDQLEDFCKKNLQVYEKMSEQFSDLINDCQDFQIEKFW
;
A
#
# COMPACT_ATOMS: atom_id res chain seq x y z
N MET A 1 1.18 22.75 -0.59
CA MET A 1 0.40 21.61 -0.09
C MET A 1 1.37 20.85 0.77
N ASP A 2 1.32 21.07 2.08
CA ASP A 2 2.25 20.40 2.98
C ASP A 2 1.88 18.92 2.97
N ILE A 3 2.67 18.13 2.23
CA ILE A 3 2.72 16.68 2.35
C ILE A 3 3.35 16.45 3.73
N LEU A 4 2.57 16.69 4.80
CA LEU A 4 2.89 16.19 6.11
C LEU A 4 2.89 14.68 5.95
N ASP A 5 4.10 14.14 5.97
CA ASP A 5 4.51 12.75 5.77
C ASP A 5 3.64 11.81 6.60
N PHE A 6 2.44 11.48 6.10
CA PHE A 6 1.47 10.58 6.72
C PHE A 6 2.19 9.30 7.16
N THR A 7 3.09 8.82 6.30
CA THR A 7 3.93 7.66 6.49
C THR A 7 4.97 7.76 7.63
N ASN A 8 5.38 8.95 8.09
CA ASN A 8 6.26 9.06 9.28
C ASN A 8 5.55 8.67 10.58
N SER A 9 4.24 8.86 10.66
CA SER A 9 3.43 8.43 11.81
C SER A 9 2.99 6.97 11.69
N TYR A 10 3.09 6.38 10.50
CA TYR A 10 2.57 5.06 10.14
C TYR A 10 3.65 4.20 9.45
N PRO A 11 4.67 3.75 10.21
CA PRO A 11 5.85 3.08 9.66
C PRO A 11 5.55 1.76 8.94
N PHE A 12 4.56 0.97 9.37
CA PHE A 12 4.20 -0.27 8.70
C PHE A 12 3.43 -0.01 7.41
N THR A 13 2.56 1.00 7.39
CA THR A 13 1.89 1.45 6.17
C THR A 13 2.93 1.94 5.16
N ARG A 14 3.93 2.72 5.62
CA ARG A 14 5.07 3.13 4.79
C ARG A 14 5.83 1.94 4.24
N GLN A 15 6.20 0.99 5.11
CA GLN A 15 6.94 -0.20 4.71
C GLN A 15 6.19 -1.05 3.68
N VAL A 16 4.88 -1.23 3.84
CA VAL A 16 4.05 -1.96 2.86
C VAL A 16 3.95 -1.19 1.55
N THR A 17 3.81 0.13 1.60
CA THR A 17 3.82 0.99 0.40
C THR A 17 5.12 0.79 -0.39
N ASP A 18 6.26 0.81 0.31
CA ASP A 18 7.59 0.58 -0.27
C ASP A 18 7.73 -0.83 -0.85
N LEU A 19 7.32 -1.87 -0.09
CA LEU A 19 7.41 -3.28 -0.51
C LEU A 19 6.58 -3.57 -1.77
N MET A 20 5.46 -2.88 -1.95
CA MET A 20 4.57 -3.09 -3.09
C MET A 20 4.87 -2.15 -4.26
N GLY A 21 5.88 -1.29 -4.15
CA GLY A 21 6.17 -0.25 -5.15
C GLY A 21 4.97 0.67 -5.40
N ALA A 22 4.14 0.89 -4.38
CA ALA A 22 2.93 1.70 -4.52
C ALA A 22 3.28 3.20 -4.52
N GLU A 23 2.57 3.99 -5.32
CA GLU A 23 2.74 5.45 -5.35
C GLU A 23 2.40 6.11 -4.00
N GLY A 24 1.51 5.50 -3.21
CA GLY A 24 1.21 5.98 -1.88
C GLY A 24 -0.10 5.47 -1.28
N VAL A 25 -0.66 6.31 -0.41
CA VAL A 25 -1.92 6.08 0.30
C VAL A 25 -2.97 7.04 -0.22
N THR A 26 -4.06 6.51 -0.75
CA THR A 26 -5.26 7.29 -1.05
C THR A 26 -6.01 7.60 0.24
N ILE A 27 -6.27 8.88 0.49
CA ILE A 27 -7.10 9.36 1.60
C ILE A 27 -8.50 9.66 1.07
N PHE A 28 -9.51 9.02 1.64
CA PHE A 28 -10.90 9.17 1.22
C PHE A 28 -11.61 10.29 2.00
N PRO A 29 -12.71 10.85 1.46
CA PRO A 29 -13.45 11.93 2.13
C PRO A 29 -14.04 11.57 3.50
N ASP A 30 -14.25 10.29 3.78
CA ASP A 30 -14.70 9.77 5.07
C ASP A 30 -13.57 9.58 6.09
N GLY A 31 -12.32 9.90 5.72
CA GLY A 31 -11.14 9.83 6.59
C GLY A 31 -10.47 8.45 6.61
N ASP A 32 -11.01 7.48 5.89
CA ASP A 32 -10.36 6.19 5.68
C ASP A 32 -9.24 6.31 4.65
N ASN A 33 -8.27 5.41 4.77
CA ASN A 33 -7.08 5.34 3.94
C ASN A 33 -6.96 3.96 3.27
N GLN A 34 -6.27 3.94 2.12
CA GLN A 34 -5.98 2.70 1.39
C GLN A 34 -4.66 2.82 0.63
N ILE A 35 -3.84 1.78 0.68
CA ILE A 35 -2.62 1.70 -0.12
C ILE A 35 -3.02 1.36 -1.56
N THR A 36 -2.66 2.26 -2.47
CA THR A 36 -3.01 2.14 -3.90
C THR A 36 -1.86 2.62 -4.76
N SER A 37 -1.72 2.03 -5.94
CA SER A 37 -0.90 2.59 -7.03
C SER A 37 -1.79 2.89 -8.22
N ARG A 38 -1.49 3.95 -8.96
CA ARG A 38 -2.21 4.29 -10.18
C ARG A 38 -1.26 4.22 -11.36
N THR A 39 -1.74 3.65 -12.46
CA THR A 39 -1.13 3.83 -13.78
C THR A 39 -2.16 4.48 -14.71
N ASP A 40 -1.75 4.81 -15.93
CA ASP A 40 -2.59 5.58 -16.86
C ASP A 40 -3.96 4.93 -17.11
N ASP A 41 -4.04 3.60 -17.03
CA ASP A 41 -5.25 2.84 -17.32
C ASP A 41 -5.88 2.13 -16.10
N ASN A 42 -5.17 2.01 -14.97
CA ASN A 42 -5.59 1.16 -13.85
C ASN A 42 -5.32 1.76 -12.46
N ILE A 43 -6.09 1.30 -11.47
CA ILE A 43 -5.83 1.53 -10.05
C ILE A 43 -5.61 0.17 -9.39
N PHE A 44 -4.43 -0.03 -8.84
CA PHE A 44 -4.06 -1.22 -8.06
C PHE A 44 -4.30 -0.97 -6.59
N ILE A 45 -4.88 -1.96 -5.91
CA ILE A 45 -5.27 -1.87 -4.51
C ILE A 45 -4.48 -2.92 -3.73
N PHE A 46 -3.73 -2.47 -2.72
CA PHE A 46 -2.86 -3.33 -1.93
C PHE A 46 -3.31 -3.51 -0.49
N SER A 47 -4.33 -2.78 -0.03
CA SER A 47 -4.88 -2.91 1.32
C SER A 47 -6.41 -2.78 1.33
N PRO A 48 -7.10 -3.17 2.41
CA PRO A 48 -8.46 -2.70 2.68
C PRO A 48 -8.48 -1.18 2.84
N LYS A 49 -9.66 -0.60 2.64
CA LYS A 49 -9.96 0.79 2.99
C LYS A 49 -10.35 0.82 4.47
N LEU A 50 -9.54 1.49 5.31
CA LEU A 50 -9.69 1.49 6.76
C LEU A 50 -9.26 2.83 7.36
N PRO A 51 -9.71 3.18 8.59
CA PRO A 51 -9.15 4.30 9.33
C PRO A 51 -7.62 4.17 9.47
N PRO A 52 -6.86 5.28 9.50
CA PRO A 52 -5.39 5.26 9.50
C PRO A 52 -4.74 4.30 10.51
N ASP A 53 -5.17 4.35 11.77
CA ASP A 53 -4.61 3.51 12.83
C ASP A 53 -4.94 2.01 12.61
N GLN A 54 -6.10 1.72 12.03
CA GLN A 54 -6.49 0.35 11.70
C GLN A 54 -5.75 -0.18 10.47
N LEU A 55 -5.48 0.68 9.49
CA LEU A 55 -4.65 0.35 8.34
C LEU A 55 -3.22 0.03 8.78
N GLU A 56 -2.66 0.82 9.70
CA GLU A 56 -1.34 0.57 10.27
C GLU A 56 -1.26 -0.78 11.00
N ASP A 57 -2.23 -1.07 11.85
CA ASP A 57 -2.33 -2.37 12.53
C ASP A 57 -2.51 -3.52 11.55
N PHE A 58 -3.25 -3.32 10.46
CA PHE A 58 -3.43 -4.29 9.40
C PHE A 58 -2.10 -4.57 8.68
N CYS A 59 -1.37 -3.53 8.28
CA CYS A 59 -0.06 -3.65 7.64
C CYS A 59 0.94 -4.36 8.56
N LYS A 60 0.96 -4.00 9.85
CA LYS A 60 1.80 -4.66 10.87
C LYS A 60 1.51 -6.15 11.00
N LYS A 61 0.23 -6.53 11.07
CA LYS A 61 -0.19 -7.94 11.24
C LYS A 61 0.13 -8.79 10.01
N ASN A 62 0.10 -8.20 8.82
CA ASN A 62 0.24 -8.90 7.55
C ASN A 62 1.59 -8.67 6.87
N LEU A 63 2.57 -8.08 7.56
CA LEU A 63 3.85 -7.71 6.96
C LEU A 63 4.54 -8.89 6.26
N GLN A 64 4.52 -10.07 6.86
CA GLN A 64 5.10 -11.29 6.26
C GLN A 64 4.42 -11.72 4.95
N VAL A 65 3.14 -11.39 4.78
CA VAL A 65 2.41 -11.66 3.52
C VAL A 65 2.93 -10.72 2.44
N TYR A 66 3.09 -9.44 2.78
CA TYR A 66 3.64 -8.43 1.86
C TYR A 66 5.09 -8.70 1.48
N GLU A 67 5.94 -9.13 2.43
CA GLU A 67 7.33 -9.51 2.13
C GLU A 67 7.36 -10.64 1.08
N LYS A 68 6.56 -11.70 1.26
CA LYS A 68 6.48 -12.80 0.28
C LYS A 68 5.93 -12.36 -1.07
N MET A 69 4.92 -11.48 -1.08
CA MET A 69 4.38 -10.92 -2.32
C MET A 69 5.44 -10.05 -3.02
N SER A 70 6.19 -9.24 -2.29
CA SER A 70 7.27 -8.42 -2.85
C SER A 70 8.37 -9.27 -3.49
N GLU A 71 8.70 -10.41 -2.89
CA GLU A 71 9.63 -11.38 -3.48
C GLU A 71 9.04 -11.99 -4.77
N GLN A 72 7.78 -12.42 -4.72
CA GLN A 72 7.07 -13.03 -5.86
C GLN A 72 6.92 -12.06 -7.05
N PHE A 73 6.68 -10.77 -6.80
CA PHE A 73 6.46 -9.74 -7.81
C PHE A 73 7.67 -8.83 -8.01
N SER A 74 8.84 -9.21 -7.50
CA SER A 74 10.05 -8.36 -7.45
C SER A 74 10.44 -7.80 -8.82
N ASP A 75 10.42 -8.62 -9.87
CA ASP A 75 10.71 -8.17 -11.24
C ASP A 75 9.71 -7.10 -11.72
N LEU A 76 8.42 -7.30 -11.48
CA LEU A 76 7.37 -6.34 -11.88
C LEU A 76 7.47 -5.03 -11.11
N ILE A 77 7.75 -5.10 -9.80
CA ILE A 77 7.94 -3.93 -8.94
C ILE A 77 9.17 -3.13 -9.39
N ASN A 78 10.29 -3.81 -9.67
CA ASN A 78 11.54 -3.17 -10.11
C ASN A 78 11.42 -2.55 -11.50
N ASP A 79 10.63 -3.15 -12.40
CA ASP A 79 10.38 -2.64 -13.74
C ASP A 79 9.22 -1.62 -13.79
N CYS A 80 8.65 -1.25 -12.63
CA CYS A 80 7.49 -0.36 -12.51
C CYS A 80 6.29 -0.80 -13.38
N GLN A 81 6.05 -2.10 -13.47
CA GLN A 81 4.96 -2.68 -14.25
C GLN A 81 3.69 -2.86 -13.42
N ASP A 82 2.56 -2.84 -14.12
CA ASP A 82 1.23 -3.13 -13.60
C ASP A 82 1.16 -4.55 -13.01
N PHE A 83 0.71 -4.68 -11.77
CA PHE A 83 0.40 -5.98 -11.17
C PHE A 83 -0.73 -5.89 -10.16
N GLN A 84 -1.52 -6.96 -10.09
CA GLN A 84 -2.63 -7.07 -9.15
C GLN A 84 -2.35 -8.20 -8.15
N ILE A 85 -2.62 -7.94 -6.88
CA ILE A 85 -2.59 -8.98 -5.85
C ILE A 85 -3.98 -9.58 -5.64
N GLU A 86 -4.02 -10.83 -5.22
CA GLU A 86 -5.22 -11.41 -4.65
C GLU A 86 -5.52 -10.76 -3.29
N LYS A 87 -6.78 -10.37 -3.07
CA LYS A 87 -7.20 -9.79 -1.79
C LYS A 87 -7.22 -10.89 -0.73
N PHE A 88 -6.55 -10.65 0.39
CA PHE A 88 -6.45 -11.60 1.51
C PHE A 88 -7.14 -11.11 2.79
N TRP A 89 -7.92 -10.03 2.68
CA TRP A 89 -8.64 -9.37 3.76
C TRP A 89 -10.17 -9.46 3.56
#